data_AF-A0A947DLU1-F1
#
_entry.id   AF-A0A947DLU1-F1
#
_cell.length_a   1.000
_cell.length_b   1.000
_cell.length_c   1.000
_cell.angle_alpha   90.00
_cell.angle_beta   90.00
_cell.angle_gamma   90.00
#
_symmetry.space_group_name_H-M   'P 1'
#
loop_
_entity.id
_entity.type
_entity.pdbx_description
1 polymer ?
#
loop_
_entity_poly.entity_id
_entity_poly.type
_entity_poly.pdbx_seq_one_letter_code
_entity_poly.pdbx_strand_id
1 'polypeptide(L)' 'MSQQPVSLRMPPWHSVKPGGSIVFHDESYCWDGDNIEQRYWRAGDGGRRRCFTCDGLAKQRDDAIRAELIRRRLRK' A
#
# COMPACT_ATOMS: atom_id res chain seq x y z
N MET A 1 -20.31 -17.87 5.93
CA MET A 1 -19.80 -16.48 6.05
C MET A 1 -18.45 -16.41 5.33
N SER A 2 -18.44 -15.96 4.08
CA SER A 2 -17.20 -15.87 3.30
C SER A 2 -16.40 -14.67 3.78
N GLN A 3 -15.42 -14.93 4.63
CA GLN A 3 -14.42 -13.93 5.02
C GLN A 3 -13.65 -13.57 3.73
N GLN A 4 -13.89 -12.36 3.22
CA GLN A 4 -13.03 -11.77 2.21
C GLN A 4 -11.61 -11.75 2.78
N PRO A 5 -10.56 -12.02 1.99
CA PRO A 5 -9.21 -11.77 2.48
C PRO A 5 -9.15 -10.27 2.72
N VAL A 6 -9.20 -9.87 3.99
CA VAL A 6 -8.68 -8.58 4.41
C VAL A 6 -7.25 -8.60 3.93
N SER A 7 -7.00 -8.01 2.76
CA SER A 7 -5.64 -7.67 2.35
C SER A 7 -5.09 -6.96 3.57
N LEU A 8 -4.14 -7.59 4.26
CA LEU A 8 -3.51 -7.06 5.46
C LEU A 8 -2.77 -5.82 5.00
N ARG A 9 -3.51 -4.73 4.80
CA ARG A 9 -3.02 -3.42 4.41
C ARG A 9 -2.55 -2.82 5.69
N MET A 10 -1.25 -2.55 5.80
CA MET A 10 -0.76 -1.87 6.98
C MET A 10 -1.45 -0.50 7.08
N PRO A 11 -1.78 -0.04 8.29
CA PRO A 11 -2.19 1.33 8.50
C PRO A 11 -1.16 2.27 7.87
N PRO A 12 -1.59 3.36 7.23
CA PRO A 12 -0.68 4.31 6.61
C PRO A 12 0.30 4.84 7.65
N TRP A 13 1.57 4.92 7.28
CA TRP A 13 2.62 5.51 8.09
C TRP A 13 3.59 6.27 7.20
N HIS A 14 4.32 7.22 7.78
CA HIS A 14 5.35 7.98 7.08
C HIS A 14 6.67 7.97 7.86
N SER A 15 7.77 8.07 7.13
CA SER A 15 9.11 8.11 7.72
C SER A 15 9.46 9.51 8.21
N VAL A 16 9.96 9.64 9.45
CA VAL A 16 10.59 10.87 9.96
C VAL A 16 12.11 10.78 10.00
N LYS A 17 12.71 9.82 9.26
CA LYS A 17 14.16 9.68 9.18
C LYS A 17 14.79 10.96 8.60
N PRO A 18 15.73 11.62 9.30
CA PRO A 18 16.43 12.79 8.77
C PRO A 18 17.12 12.45 7.45
N GLY A 19 16.96 13.32 6.43
CA GLY A 19 17.49 13.07 5.08
C GLY A 19 16.78 11.98 4.28
N GLY A 20 15.69 11.41 4.82
CA GLY A 20 14.88 10.41 4.14
C GLY A 20 13.87 11.02 3.15
N SER A 21 13.21 10.13 2.40
CA SER A 21 12.13 10.51 1.48
C SER A 21 10.90 11.01 2.24
N ILE A 22 10.32 12.12 1.78
CA ILE A 22 9.08 12.70 2.34
C ILE A 22 7.86 12.02 1.69
N VAL A 23 7.66 10.75 2.04
CA VAL A 23 6.57 9.91 1.52
C VAL A 23 5.87 9.15 2.64
N PHE A 24 4.67 8.64 2.36
CA PHE A 24 3.99 7.66 3.21
C PHE A 24 3.90 6.28 2.55
N HIS A 25 3.72 5.27 3.39
CA HIS A 25 3.60 3.87 3.03
C HIS A 25 2.31 3.30 3.61
N ASP A 26 1.51 2.64 2.78
CA ASP A 26 0.25 1.98 3.13
C ASP A 26 0.13 0.59 2.51
N GLU A 27 1.21 0.05 1.95
CA GLU A 27 1.27 -1.28 1.34
C GLU A 27 2.29 -2.14 2.08
N SER A 28 1.87 -3.35 2.44
CA SER A 28 2.62 -4.26 3.35
C SER A 28 3.78 -4.98 2.67
N TYR A 29 3.90 -4.85 1.36
CA TYR A 29 4.96 -5.44 0.54
C TYR A 29 5.87 -4.35 -0.05
N CYS A 30 5.87 -3.17 0.55
CA CYS A 30 6.71 -2.07 0.11
C CYS A 30 8.14 -2.26 0.60
N TRP A 31 9.02 -2.78 -0.27
CA TRP A 31 10.45 -2.95 0.03
C TRP A 31 11.14 -1.64 0.41
N ASP A 32 10.68 -0.48 -0.08
CA ASP A 32 11.23 0.83 0.31
C ASP A 32 10.90 1.15 1.78
N GLY A 33 9.69 0.80 2.22
CA GLY A 33 9.26 0.99 3.60
C GLY A 33 9.94 0.02 4.56
N ASP A 34 10.16 -1.23 4.12
CA ASP A 34 10.82 -2.27 4.90
C ASP A 34 12.29 -1.93 5.23
N ASN A 35 12.94 -1.09 4.42
CA ASN A 35 14.28 -0.57 4.66
C ASN A 35 14.35 0.58 5.69
N ILE A 36 13.21 1.03 6.22
CA ILE A 36 13.13 2.13 7.20
C ILE A 36 12.91 1.54 8.58
N GLU A 37 13.83 1.82 9.50
CA GLU A 37 13.71 1.36 10.89
C GLU A 37 12.42 1.87 11.54
N GLN A 38 11.71 1.00 12.28
CA GLN A 38 10.42 1.33 12.91
C GLN A 38 10.47 2.55 13.84
N ARG A 39 11.62 2.88 14.43
CA ARG A 39 11.79 4.10 15.25
C ARG A 39 11.50 5.39 14.48
N TYR A 40 11.60 5.35 13.15
CA TYR A 40 11.30 6.46 12.27
C TYR A 40 9.87 6.43 11.73
N TRP A 41 9.05 5.45 12.11
CA TRP A 41 7.68 5.36 11.65
C TRP A 41 6.80 6.30 12.48
N ARG A 42 5.92 7.02 11.78
CA ARG A 42 4.84 7.80 12.37
C ARG A 42 3.55 7.44 11.69
N ALA A 43 2.50 7.27 12.48
CA ALA A 43 1.18 6.91 11.97
C ALA A 43 0.62 8.02 11.07
N GLY A 44 -0.19 7.61 10.09
CA GLY A 44 -0.83 8.48 9.11
C GLY A 44 0.05 8.81 7.90
N ASP A 45 -0.53 9.50 6.93
CA ASP A 45 0.16 9.97 5.72
C ASP A 45 1.04 11.21 5.97
N GLY A 46 0.80 11.94 7.07
CA GLY A 46 1.50 13.18 7.39
C GLY A 46 1.34 14.27 6.33
N GLY A 47 0.28 14.21 5.51
CA GLY A 47 0.07 15.09 4.35
C GLY A 47 1.07 14.86 3.21
N ARG A 48 1.73 13.70 3.18
CA ARG A 48 2.80 13.41 2.23
C ARG A 48 2.25 12.69 1.01
N ARG A 49 3.01 12.74 -0.07
CA ARG A 49 2.73 11.91 -1.24
C ARG A 49 2.97 10.44 -0.91
N ARG A 50 2.24 9.55 -1.55
CA ARG A 50 2.47 8.12 -1.45
C ARG A 50 3.86 7.77 -2.00
N CYS A 51 4.52 6.79 -1.39
CA CYS A 51 5.73 6.17 -1.92
C CYS A 51 5.46 5.61 -3.33
N PHE A 52 6.45 5.74 -4.23
CA PHE A 52 6.34 5.26 -5.62
C PHE A 52 6.03 3.75 -5.68
N THR A 53 6.71 2.95 -4.86
CA THR A 53 6.48 1.50 -4.78
C THR A 53 5.07 1.19 -4.26
N CYS A 54 4.61 1.86 -3.19
CA CYS A 54 3.24 1.69 -2.71
C CYS A 54 2.19 2.09 -3.76
N ASP A 55 2.45 3.14 -4.54
CA ASP A 55 1.54 3.54 -5.62
C ASP A 55 1.46 2.47 -6.73
N GLY A 56 2.61 1.91 -7.13
CA GLY A 56 2.68 0.82 -8.10
C GLY A 56 1.96 -0.45 -7.61
N LEU A 57 2.16 -0.82 -6.35
CA LEU A 57 1.49 -1.97 -5.73
C LEU A 57 -0.03 -1.77 -5.66
N ALA A 58 -0.48 -0.56 -5.31
CA ALA A 58 -1.91 -0.23 -5.30
C ALA A 58 -2.52 -0.37 -6.70
N LYS A 59 -1.85 0.13 -7.74
CA LYS A 59 -2.30 -0.03 -9.13
C LYS A 59 -2.40 -1.50 -9.56
N GLN A 60 -1.37 -2.30 -9.28
CA GLN A 60 -1.38 -3.73 -9.62
C GLN A 60 -2.54 -4.47 -8.94
N ARG A 61 -2.82 -4.15 -7.67
CA ARG A 61 -3.96 -4.72 -6.96
C ARG A 61 -5.28 -4.31 -7.61
N ASP A 62 -5.45 -3.03 -7.91
CA ASP A 62 -6.68 -2.50 -8.48
C ASP A 62 -6.93 -3.08 -9.89
N ASP A 63 -5.88 -3.26 -10.69
CA ASP A 63 -5.93 -3.94 -11.98
C ASP A 63 -6.34 -5.41 -11.85
N ALA A 64 -5.82 -6.12 -10.85
CA ALA A 64 -6.22 -7.50 -10.57
C ALA A 64 -7.71 -7.61 -10.21
N ILE A 65 -8.21 -6.69 -9.38
CA ILE A 65 -9.64 -6.59 -9.03
C ILE A 65 -10.47 -6.33 -10.29
N ARG A 66 -10.06 -5.36 -11.11
CA ARG A 66 -10.75 -5.01 -12.35
C ARG A 66 -10.81 -6.21 -13.32
N ALA A 67 -9.69 -6.90 -13.51
CA ALA A 67 -9.63 -8.09 -14.36
C ALA A 67 -10.59 -9.19 -13.87
N GLU A 68 -10.66 -9.41 -12.55
CA GLU A 68 -11.57 -10.39 -11.96
C GLU A 68 -13.05 -10.01 -12.16
N LEU A 69 -13.40 -8.73 -11.98
CA LEU A 69 -14.76 -8.23 -12.24
C LEU A 69 -15.17 -8.45 -13.70
N ILE A 70 -14.26 -8.19 -14.65
CA ILE A 70 -14.50 -8.44 -16.08
C ILE A 70 -14.73 -9.94 -16.33
N ARG A 71 -13.88 -10.82 -15.80
CA ARG A 71 -14.05 -12.27 -15.93
C ARG A 71 -15.40 -12.74 -15.41
N ARG A 72 -15.85 -12.24 -14.26
CA ARG A 72 -17.16 -12.59 -13.68
C ARG A 72 -18.32 -12.14 -14.55
N ARG A 73 -18.21 -10.97 -15.20
CA ARG A 73 -19.23 -10.44 -16.10
C ARG A 73 -19.35 -11.26 -17.39
N LEU A 74 -18.24 -11.79 -17.91
CA LEU A 74 -18.20 -12.62 -19.13
C LEU A 74 -18.67 -14.07 -18.92
N ARG A 75 -18.80 -14.53 -17.67
CA ARG A 75 -19.32 -15.87 -17.31
C ARG A 75 -20.83 -15.89 -17.08
N LYS A 76 -21.52 -14.76 -17.26
CA LYS A 76 -22.98 -14.64 -17.25
C LYS A 76 -23.49 -14.59 -18.67
#